data_AF-A0A9X7KM69-F1
#
_entry.id   AF-A0A9X7KM69-F1
#
_cell.length_a   1.000
_cell.length_b   1.000
_cell.length_c   1.000
_cell.angle_alpha   90.00
_cell.angle_beta   90.00
_cell.angle_gamma   90.00
#
_symmetry.space_group_name_H-M   'P 1'
#
loop_
_entity.id
_entity.type
_entity.pdbx_description
1 polymer ?
#
loop_
_entity_poly.entity_id
_entity_poly.type
_entity_poly.pdbx_seq_one_letter_code
_entity_poly.pdbx_strand_id
1 'polypeptide(L)' 'MERQPYDDNPVGTEPATCVGCGCTDNNACVNEYRETCYWLKVNRETGMGVCSCCPEFLSHPCTPDFD' A
#
# COMPACT_ATOMS: atom_id res chain seq x y z
N MET A 1 -27.18 24.48 -17.01
CA MET A 1 -27.14 23.56 -15.86
C MET A 1 -26.70 22.23 -16.41
N GLU A 2 -25.42 21.87 -16.34
CA GLU A 2 -25.06 20.45 -16.46
C GLU A 2 -23.63 20.19 -15.98
N ARG A 3 -23.59 19.78 -14.71
CA ARG A 3 -22.73 18.75 -14.14
C ARG A 3 -21.24 18.95 -14.39
N GLN A 4 -20.64 19.81 -13.55
CA GLN A 4 -19.33 19.45 -13.00
C GLN A 4 -19.47 18.01 -12.50
N PRO A 5 -18.70 17.03 -13.03
CA PRO A 5 -18.67 15.73 -12.41
C PRO A 5 -18.27 16.01 -10.97
N TYR A 6 -19.10 15.53 -10.05
CA TYR A 6 -18.69 15.41 -8.68
C TYR A 6 -17.31 14.76 -8.75
N ASP A 7 -16.28 15.51 -8.33
CA ASP A 7 -15.05 14.92 -7.87
C ASP A 7 -15.53 14.04 -6.70
N ASP A 8 -15.97 12.83 -7.04
CA ASP A 8 -16.30 11.74 -6.15
C ASP A 8 -14.94 11.27 -5.61
N ASN A 9 -14.30 12.19 -4.89
CA ASN A 9 -13.22 11.87 -4.01
C ASN A 9 -13.91 11.77 -2.65
N PRO A 10 -14.36 10.57 -2.23
CA PRO A 10 -14.87 10.40 -0.89
C PRO A 10 -13.77 10.81 0.08
N VAL A 11 -13.91 12.03 0.58
CA VAL A 11 -13.18 12.62 1.69
C VAL A 11 -13.16 11.62 2.84
N GLY A 12 -12.01 10.94 3.01
CA GLY A 12 -11.73 10.13 4.21
C GLY A 12 -11.23 8.70 4.03
N THR A 13 -10.96 8.21 2.82
CA THR A 13 -10.39 6.86 2.64
C THR A 13 -9.35 6.85 1.52
N GLU A 14 -8.25 7.59 1.69
CA GLU A 14 -7.10 7.37 0.83
C GLU A 14 -6.60 5.95 1.04
N PRO A 15 -6.53 5.12 -0.02
CA PRO A 15 -6.12 3.74 0.13
C PRO A 15 -4.65 3.71 0.55
N ALA A 16 -4.33 2.84 1.51
CA ALA A 16 -2.96 2.70 1.93
C ALA A 16 -2.14 2.12 0.78
N THR A 17 -0.94 2.65 0.58
CA THR A 17 -0.04 2.26 -0.52
C THR A 17 1.16 1.51 0.03
N CYS A 18 1.50 0.39 -0.60
CA CYS A 18 2.65 -0.40 -0.22
C CYS A 18 3.94 0.31 -0.66
N VAL A 19 4.87 0.52 0.27
CA VAL A 19 6.14 1.21 -0.02
C VAL A 19 7.10 0.40 -0.92
N GLY A 20 6.90 -0.91 -1.03
CA GLY A 20 7.73 -1.78 -1.87
C GLY A 20 7.21 -1.92 -3.31
N CYS A 21 5.96 -2.34 -3.46
CA CYS A 21 5.37 -2.63 -4.78
C CYS A 21 4.30 -1.63 -5.23
N GLY A 22 3.86 -0.72 -4.37
CA GLY A 22 2.80 0.23 -4.69
C GLY A 22 1.38 -0.35 -4.70
N CYS A 23 1.17 -1.59 -4.22
CA CYS A 23 -0.18 -2.14 -4.11
C CYS A 23 -1.03 -1.33 -3.14
N THR A 24 -2.35 -1.32 -3.36
CA THR A 24 -3.31 -0.58 -2.54
C THR A 24 -4.46 -1.46 -2.07
N ASP A 25 -5.33 -0.96 -1.19
CA ASP A 25 -6.50 -1.71 -0.69
C ASP A 25 -7.40 -2.24 -1.81
N ASN A 26 -7.46 -1.54 -2.96
CA ASN A 26 -8.25 -1.94 -4.13
C ASN A 26 -7.42 -2.60 -5.24
N ASN A 27 -6.09 -2.62 -5.12
CA ASN A 27 -5.19 -3.14 -6.14
C ASN A 27 -4.06 -3.94 -5.50
N ALA A 28 -4.34 -5.20 -5.17
CA ALA A 28 -3.36 -6.13 -4.61
C ALA A 28 -2.43 -6.68 -5.69
N CYS A 29 -1.13 -6.78 -5.37
CA CYS A 29 -0.20 -7.56 -6.18
C CYS A 29 -0.56 -9.05 -6.10
N VAL A 30 -0.08 -9.81 -7.08
CA VAL A 30 -0.28 -11.25 -7.16
C VAL A 30 1.08 -11.94 -7.17
N ASN A 31 1.26 -12.99 -6.37
CA ASN A 31 2.51 -13.76 -6.34
C ASN A 31 2.58 -14.77 -7.50
N GLU A 32 3.69 -15.51 -7.59
CA GLU A 32 3.90 -16.57 -8.59
C GLU A 32 2.86 -17.71 -8.53
N TYR A 33 2.22 -17.90 -7.36
CA TYR A 33 1.15 -18.87 -7.13
C TYR A 33 -0.25 -18.33 -7.47
N ARG A 34 -0.33 -17.11 -8.03
CA ARG A 34 -1.58 -16.39 -8.33
C ARG A 34 -2.41 -16.04 -7.08
N GLU A 35 -1.77 -15.98 -5.93
CA GLU A 35 -2.38 -15.54 -4.68
C GLU A 35 -2.25 -14.03 -4.53
N THR A 36 -3.34 -13.37 -4.13
CA THR A 36 -3.36 -11.94 -3.86
C THR A 36 -2.57 -11.63 -2.59
N CYS A 37 -1.72 -10.60 -2.63
CA CYS A 37 -1.03 -10.14 -1.45
C CYS A 37 -2.01 -9.56 -0.41
N TYR A 38 -1.60 -9.60 0.85
CA TYR A 38 -2.34 -9.01 1.96
C TYR A 38 -1.43 -8.07 2.75
N TRP A 39 -2.02 -7.16 3.52
CA TRP A 39 -1.26 -6.26 4.37
C TRP A 39 -0.59 -7.04 5.51
N LEU A 40 0.75 -7.02 5.56
CA LEU A 40 1.49 -7.50 6.73
C LEU A 40 1.51 -6.41 7.81
N LYS A 41 1.71 -5.16 7.41
CA LYS A 41 1.64 -3.97 8.28
C LYS A 41 1.11 -2.79 7.48
N VAL A 42 0.12 -2.09 7.97
CA VAL A 42 -0.47 -0.93 7.27
C VAL A 42 -0.80 0.16 8.27
N ASN A 43 -0.40 1.38 7.93
CA ASN A 43 -0.78 2.59 8.64
C ASN A 43 -1.71 3.41 7.74
N ARG A 44 -3.01 3.33 8.05
CA ARG A 44 -4.05 4.04 7.32
C ARG A 44 -4.12 5.52 7.66
N GLU A 45 -3.50 5.94 8.78
CA GLU A 45 -3.39 7.35 9.14
C GLU A 45 -2.42 8.09 8.22
N THR A 46 -1.35 7.40 7.80
CA THR A 46 -0.34 7.94 6.87
C THR A 46 -0.53 7.46 5.43
N GLY A 47 -1.51 6.58 5.17
CA GLY A 47 -1.72 5.97 3.86
C GLY A 47 -0.57 5.09 3.38
N MET A 48 0.23 4.51 4.28
CA MET A 48 1.43 3.72 3.92
C MET A 48 1.40 2.33 4.57
N GLY A 49 1.86 1.33 3.85
CA GLY A 49 1.94 -0.03 4.36
C GLY A 49 3.01 -0.89 3.69
N VAL A 50 3.06 -2.13 4.11
CA VAL A 50 3.90 -3.20 3.57
C VAL A 50 3.02 -4.44 3.41
N CYS A 51 2.94 -4.94 2.18
CA CYS A 51 2.20 -6.15 1.84
C CYS A 51 3.04 -7.42 1.98
N SER A 52 2.39 -8.58 1.89
CA SER A 52 3.02 -9.90 1.97
C SER A 52 4.02 -10.21 0.86
N CYS A 53 3.95 -9.50 -0.27
CA CYS A 53 4.95 -9.61 -1.35
C CYS A 53 6.20 -8.76 -1.10
N CYS A 54 6.18 -7.84 -0.13
CA CYS A 54 7.28 -6.94 0.17
C CYS A 54 7.80 -7.09 1.61
N PRO A 55 8.03 -8.31 2.13
CA PRO A 55 8.41 -8.52 3.53
C PRO A 55 9.77 -7.88 3.87
N GLU A 56 10.63 -7.67 2.87
CA GLU A 56 11.91 -6.98 3.00
C GLU A 56 11.76 -5.57 3.61
N PHE A 57 10.73 -4.81 3.21
CA PHE A 57 10.47 -3.45 3.71
C PHE A 57 9.93 -3.43 5.14
N LEU A 58 9.54 -4.59 5.67
CA LEU A 58 9.04 -4.76 7.03
C LEU A 58 10.20 -4.98 8.02
N SER A 59 11.28 -5.60 7.55
CA SER A 59 12.38 -6.12 8.37
C SER A 59 13.68 -5.34 8.24
N HIS A 60 13.66 -4.13 7.69
CA HIS A 60 14.81 -3.23 7.84
C HIS A 60 14.65 -2.42 9.14
N PRO A 61 15.21 -2.86 10.29
CA PRO A 61 15.73 -1.86 11.21
C PRO A 61 16.73 -1.06 10.39
N CYS A 62 16.65 0.26 10.43
CA CYS A 62 17.71 1.14 9.94
C CYS A 62 19.01 0.81 10.70
N THR A 63 19.74 -0.23 10.31
CA THR A 63 21.13 -0.41 10.69
C THR A 63 21.93 -0.08 9.45
N PRO A 64 22.51 1.12 9.36
CA PRO A 64 23.52 1.36 8.34
C PRO A 64 24.62 0.32 8.55
N ASP A 65 24.87 -0.48 7.53
CA ASP A 65 26.04 -1.33 7.39
C ASP A 65 27.26 -0.39 7.36
N PHE A 66 27.84 -0.14 8.54
CA PHE A 66 29.13 0.52 8.67
C PHE A 66 30.20 -0.58 8.66
N ASP A 67 30.89 -0.73 7.53
CA ASP A 67 32.19 -1.42 7.41
C ASP A 67 33.33 -0.47 7.85
#